data_AF-A0A2G8HV00-F1
#
_entry.id   AF-A0A2G8HV00-F1
#
_cell.length_a   1.000
_cell.length_b   1.000
_cell.length_c   1.000
_cell.angle_alpha   90.00
_cell.angle_beta   90.00
_cell.angle_gamma   90.00
#
_symmetry.space_group_name_H-M   'P 1'
#
loop_
_entity.id
_entity.type
_entity.pdbx_description
1 polymer ?
#
loop_
_entity_poly.entity_id
_entity_poly.type
_entity_poly.pdbx_seq_one_letter_code
_entity_poly.pdbx_strand_id
1 'polypeptide(L)'
;MKTIISTLLLLLVVNSTFAQYSYYNIKKSDVLMSKESFRRYATPQIKSIINEFFHVLKKVSPESEPVINIRRNLRQLYIESVELTKVCDQRDIERNVRCHTQIADFGRKLKLYEAKLYSEVSNFKFIPSMIDDSLAFNKLLNELILTNSKVNHRFDEFKMLRETDFQRFSTTPADIEKIIYNSLETVDLKLNIFVDHDYRVEYDNVWSSFIKILEQRILTPNDKEYLLTHLERLNIDWNSFHKNMTKGNYEIPLSKVKVTNIMHNRWNSILKLILRR
;
A
#
# COMPACT_ATOMS: atom_id res chain seq x y z
N MET A 1 -22.77 45.52 26.45
CA MET A 1 -22.34 44.70 25.28
C MET A 1 -21.01 43.97 25.48
N LYS A 2 -19.93 44.62 25.99
CA LYS A 2 -18.62 43.95 26.18
C LYS A 2 -18.62 42.76 27.15
N THR A 3 -19.45 42.79 28.19
CA THR A 3 -19.55 41.71 29.18
C THR A 3 -20.27 40.46 28.66
N ILE A 4 -21.23 40.61 27.74
CA ILE A 4 -21.97 39.48 27.15
C ILE A 4 -21.09 38.72 26.14
N ILE A 5 -20.23 39.43 25.41
CA ILE A 5 -19.29 38.82 24.47
C ILE A 5 -18.22 38.00 25.23
N SER A 6 -17.79 38.48 26.41
CA SER A 6 -16.80 37.77 27.23
C SER A 6 -17.33 36.48 27.84
N THR A 7 -18.61 36.43 28.24
CA THR A 7 -19.23 35.19 28.73
C THR A 7 -19.55 34.20 27.61
N LEU A 8 -19.89 34.68 26.40
CA LEU A 8 -20.10 33.81 25.24
C LEU A 8 -18.79 33.17 24.76
N LEU A 9 -17.66 33.90 24.82
CA LEU A 9 -16.34 33.35 24.49
C LEU A 9 -15.88 32.31 25.52
N LEU A 10 -16.20 32.48 26.81
CA LEU A 10 -15.84 31.50 27.84
C LEU A 10 -16.64 30.19 27.68
N LEU A 11 -17.88 30.24 27.21
CA LEU A 11 -18.71 29.06 26.97
C LEU A 11 -18.29 28.26 25.72
N LEU A 12 -17.63 28.90 24.75
CA LEU A 12 -17.13 28.22 23.54
C LEU A 12 -15.82 27.45 23.77
N VAL A 13 -15.10 27.68 24.87
CA VAL A 13 -13.83 27.00 25.17
C VAL A 13 -14.03 25.71 25.98
N VAL A 14 -15.21 25.49 26.58
CA VAL A 14 -15.39 24.41 27.57
C VAL A 14 -15.87 23.07 26.99
N ASN A 15 -16.34 23.01 25.74
CA ASN A 15 -16.90 21.77 25.18
C ASN A 15 -16.23 21.28 23.89
N SER A 16 -14.90 21.30 23.83
CA SER A 16 -14.17 20.37 22.96
C SER A 16 -13.90 19.07 23.72
N THR A 17 -14.96 18.40 24.19
CA THR A 17 -14.87 16.98 24.47
C THR A 17 -14.62 16.29 23.14
N PHE A 18 -13.34 16.08 22.81
CA PHE A 18 -12.93 15.10 21.81
C PHE A 18 -13.55 13.77 22.24
N ALA A 19 -14.69 13.44 21.66
CA ALA A 19 -15.35 12.17 21.88
C ALA A 19 -14.42 11.09 21.30
N GLN A 20 -13.57 10.54 22.16
CA GLN A 20 -12.80 9.34 21.88
C GLN A 20 -13.80 8.18 21.87
N TYR A 21 -14.48 7.98 20.74
CA TYR A 21 -15.30 6.81 20.49
C TYR A 21 -14.38 5.60 20.33
N SER A 22 -13.94 5.07 21.47
CA SER A 22 -13.34 3.76 21.57
C SER A 22 -14.47 2.79 21.88
N TYR A 23 -14.92 2.05 20.87
CA TYR A 23 -15.92 0.98 21.01
C TYR A 23 -15.41 -0.17 21.89
N TYR A 24 -14.09 -0.27 22.08
CA TYR A 24 -13.44 -1.14 23.04
C TYR A 24 -12.41 -0.36 23.86
N ASN A 25 -12.74 -0.02 25.12
CA ASN A 25 -11.86 0.73 26.02
C ASN A 25 -10.61 -0.09 26.41
N ILE A 26 -9.68 -0.26 25.47
CA ILE A 26 -8.38 -0.87 25.68
C ILE A 26 -7.53 0.19 26.38
N LYS A 27 -7.24 -0.02 27.67
CA LYS A 27 -6.35 0.87 28.40
C LYS A 27 -4.98 0.87 27.72
N LYS A 28 -4.42 2.04 27.44
CA LYS A 28 -3.07 2.16 26.84
C LYS A 28 -1.99 1.42 27.64
N SER A 29 -2.17 1.28 28.95
CA SER A 29 -1.31 0.48 29.83
C SER A 29 -1.29 -1.01 29.51
N ASP A 30 -2.33 -1.52 28.85
CA ASP A 30 -2.56 -2.93 28.59
C ASP A 30 -2.10 -3.33 27.17
N VAL A 31 -1.60 -2.37 26.40
CA VAL A 31 -1.12 -2.53 25.02
C VAL A 31 0.41 -2.47 25.05
N LEU A 32 1.05 -3.62 25.26
CA LEU A 32 2.51 -3.68 25.33
C LEU A 32 3.03 -4.76 24.39
N MET A 33 3.96 -4.37 23.54
CA MET A 33 4.72 -5.31 22.72
C MET A 33 6.20 -4.91 22.75
N SER A 34 7.06 -5.87 23.08
CA SER A 34 8.50 -5.68 22.96
C SER A 34 8.91 -5.56 21.49
N LYS A 35 9.99 -4.83 21.20
CA LYS A 35 10.54 -4.74 19.84
C LYS A 35 10.88 -6.13 19.27
N GLU A 36 11.30 -7.06 20.13
CA GLU A 36 11.65 -8.40 19.71
C GLU A 36 10.42 -9.24 19.37
N SER A 37 9.37 -9.14 20.18
CA SER A 37 8.07 -9.77 19.89
C SER A 37 7.50 -9.26 18.58
N PHE A 38 7.60 -7.95 18.33
CA PHE A 38 7.18 -7.33 17.08
C PHE A 38 7.94 -7.91 15.89
N ARG A 39 9.27 -7.88 15.95
CA ARG A 39 10.14 -8.34 14.87
C ARG A 39 10.00 -9.84 14.58
N ARG A 40 10.00 -10.69 15.62
CA ARG A 40 10.03 -12.15 15.48
C ARG A 40 8.66 -12.79 15.29
N TYR A 41 7.59 -12.15 15.78
CA TYR A 41 6.26 -12.76 15.76
C TYR A 41 5.23 -11.93 15.00
N ALA A 42 5.09 -10.63 15.30
CA ALA A 42 4.07 -9.83 14.62
C ALA A 42 4.39 -9.63 13.13
N THR A 43 5.61 -9.20 12.80
CA THR A 43 6.04 -8.93 11.42
C THR A 43 5.86 -10.14 10.48
N PRO A 44 6.26 -11.38 10.83
CA PRO A 44 6.00 -12.54 9.99
C PRO A 44 4.50 -12.84 9.79
N GLN A 45 3.68 -12.65 10.82
CA GLN A 45 2.23 -12.86 10.72
C GLN A 45 1.59 -11.80 9.84
N ILE A 46 1.98 -10.53 9.96
CA ILE A 46 1.50 -9.44 9.10
C ILE A 46 1.87 -9.70 7.63
N LYS A 47 3.11 -10.13 7.35
CA LYS A 47 3.52 -10.54 5.99
C LYS A 47 2.65 -11.68 5.47
N SER A 48 2.35 -12.65 6.32
CA SER A 48 1.50 -13.80 5.96
C SER A 48 0.07 -13.36 5.65
N ILE A 49 -0.51 -12.45 6.43
CA ILE A 49 -1.84 -11.88 6.20
C ILE A 49 -1.89 -11.17 4.82
N ILE A 50 -0.90 -10.35 4.50
CA ILE A 50 -0.85 -9.65 3.20
C ILE A 50 -0.73 -10.64 2.04
N ASN A 51 0.13 -11.66 2.16
CA ASN A 51 0.27 -12.69 1.14
C ASN A 51 -1.01 -13.52 0.97
N GLU A 52 -1.68 -13.85 2.07
CA GLU A 52 -2.95 -14.56 2.06
C GLU A 52 -4.05 -13.72 1.42
N PHE A 53 -4.10 -12.40 1.66
CA PHE A 53 -5.03 -11.50 0.97
C PHE A 53 -4.88 -11.58 -0.56
N PHE A 54 -3.65 -11.45 -1.08
CA PHE A 54 -3.44 -11.56 -2.53
C PHE A 54 -3.71 -12.97 -3.07
N HIS A 55 -3.52 -14.01 -2.26
CA HIS A 55 -3.91 -15.38 -2.61
C HIS A 55 -5.42 -15.55 -2.68
N VAL A 56 -6.17 -14.93 -1.76
CA VAL A 56 -7.63 -14.87 -1.81
C VAL A 56 -8.08 -14.14 -3.05
N LEU A 57 -7.52 -12.97 -3.32
CA LEU A 57 -7.87 -12.16 -4.48
C LEU A 57 -7.72 -12.95 -5.79
N LYS A 58 -6.60 -13.66 -5.96
CA LYS A 58 -6.38 -14.56 -7.13
C LYS A 58 -7.37 -15.71 -7.23
N LYS A 59 -7.86 -16.24 -6.11
CA LYS A 59 -8.86 -17.32 -6.11
C LYS A 59 -10.27 -16.80 -6.38
N VAL A 60 -10.53 -15.56 -5.98
CA VAL A 60 -11.83 -14.91 -6.09
C VAL A 60 -12.05 -14.38 -7.48
N SER A 61 -11.02 -13.75 -8.03
CA SER A 61 -10.93 -13.24 -9.39
C SER A 61 -9.56 -13.62 -9.96
N PRO A 62 -9.44 -14.78 -10.63
CA PRO A 62 -8.21 -15.15 -11.35
C PRO A 62 -7.76 -14.06 -12.33
N GLU A 63 -8.70 -13.32 -12.90
CA GLU A 63 -8.51 -12.20 -13.82
C GLU A 63 -7.76 -11.02 -13.16
N SER A 64 -7.73 -10.95 -11.82
CA SER A 64 -6.95 -9.96 -11.07
C SER A 64 -5.44 -10.24 -11.05
N GLU A 65 -4.98 -11.40 -11.51
CA GLU A 65 -3.56 -11.78 -11.47
C GLU A 65 -2.63 -10.77 -12.17
N PRO A 66 -2.92 -10.29 -13.40
CA PRO A 66 -2.15 -9.22 -14.05
C PRO A 66 -2.02 -7.96 -13.20
N VAL A 67 -3.11 -7.48 -12.60
CA VAL A 67 -3.12 -6.27 -11.75
C VAL A 67 -2.22 -6.47 -10.53
N ILE A 68 -2.32 -7.63 -9.87
CA ILE A 68 -1.49 -8.00 -8.71
C ILE A 68 -0.01 -8.06 -9.09
N ASN A 69 0.31 -8.62 -10.27
CA ASN A 69 1.68 -8.72 -10.75
C ASN A 69 2.27 -7.35 -11.09
N ILE A 70 1.51 -6.49 -11.78
CA ILE A 70 1.88 -5.10 -12.07
C ILE A 70 2.17 -4.36 -10.77
N ARG A 71 1.26 -4.43 -9.78
CA ARG A 71 1.44 -3.81 -8.46
C ARG A 71 2.73 -4.29 -7.80
N ARG A 72 2.97 -5.60 -7.78
CA ARG A 72 4.17 -6.18 -7.16
C ARG A 72 5.45 -5.67 -7.81
N ASN A 73 5.49 -5.61 -9.14
CA ASN A 73 6.66 -5.10 -9.86
C ASN A 73 6.86 -3.59 -9.61
N LEU A 74 5.79 -2.79 -9.64
CA LEU A 74 5.85 -1.36 -9.30
C LEU A 74 6.30 -1.11 -7.87
N ARG A 75 5.79 -1.89 -6.91
CA ARG A 75 6.21 -1.79 -5.52
C ARG A 75 7.69 -2.10 -5.36
N GLN A 76 8.20 -3.12 -6.05
CA GLN A 76 9.63 -3.39 -6.05
C GLN A 76 10.38 -2.16 -6.62
N LEU A 77 9.98 -1.67 -7.79
CA LEU A 77 10.61 -0.51 -8.42
C LEU A 77 10.58 0.74 -7.53
N TYR A 78 9.48 0.95 -6.79
CA TYR A 78 9.36 2.01 -5.80
C TYR A 78 10.42 1.91 -4.70
N ILE A 79 10.58 0.71 -4.09
CA ILE A 79 11.60 0.49 -3.04
C ILE A 79 13.01 0.82 -3.58
N GLU A 80 13.29 0.48 -4.84
CA GLU A 80 14.58 0.80 -5.47
C GLU A 80 14.74 2.29 -5.74
N SER A 81 13.66 2.99 -6.11
CA SER A 81 13.69 4.44 -6.29
C SER A 81 13.95 5.17 -4.98
N VAL A 82 13.36 4.70 -3.87
CA VAL A 82 13.64 5.22 -2.52
C VAL A 82 15.11 5.04 -2.18
N GLU A 83 15.70 3.89 -2.49
CA GLU A 83 17.13 3.66 -2.26
C GLU A 83 18.01 4.51 -3.17
N LEU A 84 17.61 4.71 -4.44
CA LEU A 84 18.27 5.64 -5.35
C LEU A 84 18.26 7.08 -4.78
N THR A 85 17.12 7.55 -4.27
CA THR A 85 17.00 8.88 -3.63
C THR A 85 17.90 9.01 -2.41
N LYS A 86 18.04 7.97 -1.59
CA LYS A 86 18.92 8.00 -0.40
C LYS A 86 20.40 8.04 -0.75
N VAL A 87 20.81 7.32 -1.80
CA VAL A 87 22.23 7.12 -2.12
C VAL A 87 22.75 8.21 -3.08
N CYS A 88 21.90 8.74 -3.95
CA CYS A 88 22.28 9.70 -4.98
C CYS A 88 21.75 11.11 -4.65
N ASP A 89 22.53 11.92 -3.92
CA ASP A 89 22.26 13.36 -3.78
C ASP A 89 22.73 14.10 -5.03
N GLN A 90 21.90 15.00 -5.57
CA GLN A 90 22.26 15.86 -6.69
C GLN A 90 23.39 16.84 -6.37
N ARG A 91 23.61 17.15 -5.09
CA ARG A 91 24.68 18.03 -4.62
C ARG A 91 26.00 17.29 -4.44
N ASP A 92 25.97 15.96 -4.44
CA ASP A 92 27.17 15.15 -4.40
C ASP A 92 27.83 15.22 -5.78
N ILE A 93 28.92 15.98 -5.88
CA ILE A 93 29.76 16.13 -7.09
C ILE A 93 30.77 14.97 -7.15
N GLU A 94 31.03 14.31 -6.03
CA GLU A 94 32.00 13.22 -5.98
C GLU A 94 31.42 11.95 -6.61
N ARG A 95 32.30 11.17 -7.24
CA ARG A 95 31.96 9.86 -7.83
C ARG A 95 31.67 8.84 -6.75
N ASN A 96 30.50 8.93 -6.15
CA ASN A 96 30.04 7.98 -5.17
C ASN A 96 29.78 6.62 -5.87
N VAL A 97 30.69 5.68 -5.68
CA VAL A 97 30.64 4.32 -6.26
C VAL A 97 29.29 3.65 -5.95
N ARG A 98 28.71 3.89 -4.77
CA ARG A 98 27.40 3.33 -4.39
C ARG A 98 26.28 3.89 -5.25
N CYS A 99 26.33 5.18 -5.60
CA CYS A 99 25.34 5.80 -6.48
C CYS A 99 25.41 5.19 -7.89
N HIS A 100 26.61 4.95 -8.44
CA HIS A 100 26.73 4.26 -9.74
C HIS A 100 26.13 2.85 -9.73
N THR A 101 26.43 2.07 -8.70
CA THR A 101 25.83 0.74 -8.53
C THR A 101 24.31 0.84 -8.46
N GLN A 102 23.79 1.80 -7.69
CA GLN A 102 22.35 1.98 -7.54
C GLN A 102 21.66 2.45 -8.83
N ILE A 103 22.31 3.31 -9.62
CA ILE A 103 21.84 3.70 -10.96
C ILE A 103 21.75 2.47 -11.86
N ALA A 104 22.80 1.65 -11.91
CA ALA A 104 22.82 0.44 -12.73
C ALA A 104 21.72 -0.56 -12.31
N ASP A 105 21.55 -0.75 -11.00
CA ASP A 105 20.55 -1.65 -10.44
C ASP A 105 19.12 -1.18 -10.69
N PHE A 106 18.86 0.12 -10.45
CA PHE A 106 17.57 0.72 -10.74
C PHE A 106 17.24 0.64 -12.23
N GLY A 107 18.18 1.00 -13.11
CA GLY A 107 17.99 0.93 -14.55
C GLY A 107 17.68 -0.49 -15.06
N ARG A 108 18.34 -1.51 -14.51
CA ARG A 108 18.02 -2.92 -14.81
C ARG A 108 16.59 -3.28 -14.38
N LYS A 109 16.18 -2.88 -13.17
CA LYS A 109 14.83 -3.19 -12.65
C LYS A 109 13.74 -2.42 -13.38
N LEU A 110 14.00 -1.18 -13.80
CA LEU A 110 13.12 -0.38 -14.63
C LEU A 110 12.88 -1.05 -15.98
N LYS A 111 13.93 -1.51 -16.68
CA LYS A 111 13.80 -2.27 -17.92
C LYS A 111 13.02 -3.58 -17.77
N LEU A 112 13.24 -4.29 -16.66
CA LEU A 112 12.48 -5.51 -16.36
C LEU A 112 10.99 -5.22 -16.11
N TYR A 113 10.68 -4.12 -15.42
CA TYR A 113 9.30 -3.68 -15.22
C TYR A 113 8.65 -3.31 -16.55
N GLU A 114 9.35 -2.52 -17.37
CA GLU A 114 8.91 -2.12 -18.70
C GLU A 114 8.57 -3.33 -19.58
N ALA A 115 9.48 -4.30 -19.70
CA ALA A 115 9.26 -5.51 -20.49
C ALA A 115 8.02 -6.30 -20.03
N LYS A 116 7.83 -6.41 -18.71
CA LYS A 116 6.64 -7.06 -18.15
C LYS A 116 5.36 -6.28 -18.45
N LEU A 117 5.38 -4.95 -18.29
CA LEU A 117 4.22 -4.09 -18.56
C LEU A 117 3.80 -4.19 -20.03
N TYR A 118 4.74 -4.11 -20.97
CA TYR A 118 4.45 -4.27 -22.40
C TYR A 118 3.94 -5.67 -22.73
N SER A 119 4.44 -6.72 -22.06
CA SER A 119 3.91 -8.07 -22.21
C SER A 119 2.43 -8.15 -21.79
N GLU A 120 2.05 -7.54 -20.66
CA GLU A 120 0.65 -7.50 -20.22
C GLU A 120 -0.23 -6.76 -21.24
N VAL A 121 0.27 -5.68 -21.83
CA VAL A 121 -0.45 -4.91 -22.87
C VAL A 121 -0.61 -5.73 -24.15
N SER A 122 0.45 -6.40 -24.62
CA SER A 122 0.38 -7.21 -25.84
C SER A 122 -0.51 -8.43 -25.69
N ASN A 123 -0.60 -8.98 -24.47
CA ASN A 123 -1.41 -10.15 -24.17
C ASN A 123 -2.82 -9.80 -23.68
N PHE A 124 -3.17 -8.51 -23.60
CA PHE A 124 -4.48 -8.07 -23.15
C PHE A 124 -5.59 -8.63 -24.05
N LYS A 125 -6.62 -9.19 -23.41
CA LYS A 125 -7.82 -9.71 -24.08
C LYS A 125 -9.05 -9.20 -23.35
N PHE A 126 -10.06 -8.82 -24.12
CA PHE A 126 -11.37 -8.49 -23.57
C PHE A 126 -12.02 -9.74 -22.97
N ILE A 127 -12.59 -9.57 -21.78
CA ILE A 127 -13.39 -10.59 -21.12
C ILE A 127 -14.86 -10.24 -21.40
N PRO A 128 -15.59 -11.02 -22.21
CA PRO A 128 -16.95 -10.66 -22.63
C PRO A 128 -17.96 -10.49 -21.48
N SER A 129 -17.77 -11.19 -20.36
CA SER A 129 -18.60 -11.07 -19.17
C SER A 129 -18.27 -9.86 -18.28
N MET A 130 -17.16 -9.16 -18.54
CA MET A 130 -16.64 -8.07 -17.71
C MET A 130 -16.11 -6.94 -18.61
N ILE A 131 -16.93 -6.48 -19.55
CA ILE A 131 -16.51 -5.50 -20.57
C ILE A 131 -16.01 -4.21 -19.93
N ASP A 132 -16.78 -3.65 -18.98
CA ASP A 132 -16.44 -2.38 -18.33
C ASP A 132 -15.15 -2.49 -17.51
N ASP A 133 -14.97 -3.58 -16.78
CA ASP A 133 -13.74 -3.84 -16.01
C ASP A 133 -12.54 -4.08 -16.93
N SER A 134 -12.74 -4.77 -18.05
CA SER A 134 -11.71 -4.97 -19.08
C SER A 134 -11.29 -3.63 -19.71
N LEU A 135 -12.24 -2.74 -20.00
CA LEU A 135 -11.97 -1.38 -20.49
C LEU A 135 -11.22 -0.55 -19.44
N ALA A 136 -11.63 -0.63 -18.17
CA ALA A 136 -10.98 0.06 -17.07
C ALA A 136 -9.54 -0.44 -16.86
N PHE A 137 -9.30 -1.74 -17.00
CA PHE A 137 -7.97 -2.32 -16.95
C PHE A 137 -7.10 -1.90 -18.14
N ASN A 138 -7.61 -1.93 -19.36
CA ASN A 138 -6.88 -1.43 -20.53
C ASN A 138 -6.51 0.05 -20.38
N LYS A 139 -7.43 0.87 -19.84
CA LYS A 139 -7.14 2.27 -19.50
C LYS A 139 -6.01 2.38 -18.48
N LEU A 140 -6.01 1.55 -17.42
CA LEU A 140 -4.92 1.49 -16.45
C LEU A 140 -3.59 1.13 -17.13
N LEU A 141 -3.56 0.12 -18.01
CA LEU A 141 -2.34 -0.27 -18.72
C LEU A 141 -1.76 0.89 -19.54
N ASN A 142 -2.61 1.62 -20.26
CA ASN A 142 -2.19 2.79 -21.04
C ASN A 142 -1.67 3.93 -20.15
N GLU A 143 -2.33 4.21 -19.02
CA GLU A 143 -1.86 5.19 -18.02
C GLU A 143 -0.47 4.81 -17.48
N LEU A 144 -0.24 3.52 -17.24
CA LEU A 144 1.04 3.00 -16.76
C LEU A 144 2.13 3.05 -17.82
N ILE A 145 1.83 2.78 -19.10
CA ILE A 145 2.80 2.94 -20.20
C ILE A 145 3.27 4.38 -20.29
N LEU A 146 2.32 5.33 -20.30
CA LEU A 146 2.63 6.75 -20.36
C LEU A 146 3.47 7.19 -19.17
N THR A 147 3.15 6.69 -17.98
CA THR A 147 3.91 7.03 -16.78
C THR A 147 5.29 6.36 -16.75
N ASN A 148 5.40 5.12 -17.23
CA ASN A 148 6.69 4.44 -17.39
C ASN A 148 7.60 5.16 -18.40
N SER A 149 7.05 5.65 -19.51
CA SER A 149 7.79 6.48 -20.47
C SER A 149 8.33 7.75 -19.82
N LYS A 150 7.53 8.43 -18.98
CA LYS A 150 8.01 9.58 -18.18
C LYS A 150 9.14 9.19 -17.23
N VAL A 151 9.02 8.06 -16.52
CA VAL A 151 10.07 7.55 -15.62
C VAL A 151 11.36 7.28 -16.39
N ASN A 152 11.28 6.58 -17.53
CA ASN A 152 12.44 6.31 -18.40
C ASN A 152 13.11 7.60 -18.85
N HIS A 153 12.34 8.55 -19.39
CA HIS A 153 12.89 9.83 -19.84
C HIS A 153 13.62 10.59 -18.73
N ARG A 154 13.00 10.70 -17.55
CA ARG A 154 13.57 11.37 -16.37
C ARG A 154 14.80 10.67 -15.83
N PHE A 155 14.80 9.34 -15.85
CA PHE A 155 15.93 8.54 -15.42
C PHE A 155 17.10 8.63 -16.40
N ASP A 156 16.85 8.63 -17.70
CA ASP A 156 17.87 8.84 -18.73
C ASP A 156 18.47 10.24 -18.65
N GLU A 157 17.64 11.27 -18.47
CA GLU A 157 18.09 12.64 -18.22
C GLU A 157 19.01 12.72 -16.99
N PHE A 158 18.56 12.18 -15.86
CA PHE A 158 19.37 12.11 -14.63
C PHE A 158 20.71 11.40 -14.88
N LYS A 159 20.70 10.25 -15.55
CA LYS A 159 21.90 9.47 -15.86
C LYS A 159 22.86 10.19 -16.80
N MET A 160 22.35 10.90 -17.81
CA MET A 160 23.16 11.61 -18.80
C MET A 160 23.82 12.86 -18.23
N LEU A 161 23.12 13.60 -17.38
CA LEU A 161 23.60 14.86 -16.81
C LEU A 161 24.41 14.68 -15.53
N ARG A 162 24.36 13.50 -14.90
CA ARG A 162 25.22 13.15 -13.77
C ARG A 162 26.69 13.24 -14.16
N GLU A 163 27.53 13.77 -13.26
CA GLU A 163 28.95 14.04 -13.49
C GLU A 163 29.27 15.07 -14.58
N THR A 164 28.28 15.83 -15.01
CA THR A 164 28.47 16.96 -15.92
C THR A 164 28.26 18.28 -15.18
N ASP A 165 28.73 19.38 -15.77
CA ASP A 165 28.47 20.74 -15.27
C ASP A 165 26.96 21.08 -15.20
N PHE A 166 26.12 20.28 -15.88
CA PHE A 166 24.67 20.44 -15.93
C PHE A 166 23.92 19.59 -14.90
N GLN A 167 24.60 18.82 -14.04
CA GLN A 167 23.97 17.96 -13.04
C GLN A 167 22.95 18.70 -12.16
N ARG A 168 23.24 19.95 -11.79
CA ARG A 168 22.36 20.82 -10.98
C ARG A 168 21.01 21.14 -11.65
N PHE A 169 20.90 20.96 -12.96
CA PHE A 169 19.68 21.17 -13.73
C PHE A 169 18.97 19.86 -14.08
N SER A 170 19.55 18.71 -13.70
CA SER A 170 18.96 17.41 -13.96
C SER A 170 17.75 17.14 -13.08
N THR A 171 16.89 16.25 -13.56
CA THR A 171 15.83 15.67 -12.75
C THR A 171 16.40 14.97 -11.50
N THR A 172 15.73 15.14 -10.36
CA THR A 172 16.15 14.53 -9.09
C THR A 172 15.66 13.08 -9.00
N PRO A 173 16.40 12.18 -8.33
CA PRO A 173 15.86 10.86 -7.96
C PRO A 173 14.52 10.92 -7.21
N ALA A 174 14.30 11.97 -6.42
CA ALA A 174 13.04 12.19 -5.70
C ALA A 174 11.86 12.47 -6.65
N ASP A 175 12.09 13.14 -7.78
CA ASP A 175 11.07 13.34 -8.81
C ASP A 175 10.69 12.02 -9.48
N ILE A 176 11.68 11.15 -9.74
CA ILE A 176 11.49 9.81 -10.28
C ILE A 176 10.69 8.95 -9.30
N GLU A 177 11.09 8.94 -8.03
CA GLU A 177 10.40 8.27 -6.93
C GLU A 177 8.94 8.70 -6.84
N LYS A 178 8.67 10.02 -6.88
CA LYS A 178 7.31 10.57 -6.84
C LYS A 178 6.44 10.08 -7.99
N ILE A 179 6.98 10.00 -9.21
CA ILE A 179 6.23 9.48 -10.36
C ILE A 179 5.90 8.00 -10.17
N ILE A 180 6.86 7.20 -9.68
CA ILE A 180 6.65 5.77 -9.43
C ILE A 180 5.64 5.55 -8.30
N TYR A 181 5.71 6.35 -7.23
CA TYR A 181 4.75 6.31 -6.14
C TYR A 181 3.33 6.60 -6.65
N ASN A 182 3.15 7.62 -7.50
CA ASN A 182 1.85 7.92 -8.10
C ASN A 182 1.33 6.79 -9.01
N SER A 183 2.21 6.10 -9.75
CA SER A 183 1.85 4.89 -10.51
C SER A 183 1.37 3.78 -9.60
N LEU A 184 2.06 3.55 -8.48
CA LEU A 184 1.68 2.55 -7.49
C LEU A 184 0.31 2.88 -6.88
N GLU A 185 0.07 4.13 -6.51
CA GLU A 185 -1.23 4.58 -5.99
C GLU A 185 -2.36 4.40 -7.03
N THR A 186 -2.08 4.70 -8.30
CA THR A 186 -3.05 4.47 -9.40
C THR A 186 -3.44 2.99 -9.51
N VAL A 187 -2.46 2.07 -9.36
CA VAL A 187 -2.73 0.63 -9.36
C VAL A 187 -3.45 0.21 -8.08
N ASP A 188 -3.07 0.75 -6.93
CA ASP A 188 -3.70 0.44 -5.64
C ASP A 188 -5.19 0.84 -5.63
N LEU A 189 -5.57 1.94 -6.32
CA LEU A 189 -6.97 2.36 -6.49
C LEU A 189 -7.78 1.43 -7.39
N LYS A 190 -7.11 0.71 -8.28
CA LYS A 190 -7.72 -0.19 -9.27
C LYS A 190 -7.39 -1.65 -8.99
N LEU A 191 -6.92 -1.98 -7.78
CA LEU A 191 -6.43 -3.30 -7.44
C LEU A 191 -7.49 -4.39 -7.61
N ASN A 192 -8.74 -4.06 -7.26
CA ASN A 192 -9.86 -4.99 -7.25
C ASN A 192 -10.77 -4.81 -8.48
N ILE A 193 -10.26 -4.28 -9.61
CA ILE A 193 -11.04 -3.99 -10.81
C ILE A 193 -11.84 -5.21 -11.31
N PHE A 194 -11.29 -6.43 -11.18
CA PHE A 194 -11.94 -7.65 -11.66
C PHE A 194 -12.68 -8.43 -10.57
N VAL A 195 -12.73 -7.91 -9.35
CA VAL A 195 -13.55 -8.48 -8.28
C VAL A 195 -15.01 -8.24 -8.63
N ASP A 196 -15.84 -9.27 -8.48
CA ASP A 196 -17.28 -9.17 -8.73
C ASP A 196 -17.88 -7.96 -7.99
N HIS A 197 -18.75 -7.22 -8.68
CA HIS A 197 -19.37 -6.00 -8.16
C HIS A 197 -20.06 -6.23 -6.81
N ASP A 198 -20.66 -7.40 -6.58
CA ASP A 198 -21.41 -7.69 -5.36
C ASP A 198 -20.56 -7.56 -4.09
N TYR A 199 -19.26 -7.86 -4.17
CA TYR A 199 -18.36 -7.79 -3.01
C TYR A 199 -17.10 -6.95 -3.25
N ARG A 200 -16.95 -6.28 -4.40
CA ARG A 200 -15.83 -5.38 -4.71
C ARG A 200 -15.61 -4.33 -3.62
N VAL A 201 -16.69 -3.71 -3.15
CA VAL A 201 -16.65 -2.69 -2.09
C VAL A 201 -15.99 -3.22 -0.81
N GLU A 202 -16.25 -4.47 -0.43
CA GLU A 202 -15.65 -5.08 0.75
C GLU A 202 -14.13 -5.30 0.56
N TYR A 203 -13.71 -5.67 -0.65
CA TYR A 203 -12.28 -5.81 -0.99
C TYR A 203 -11.57 -4.47 -1.03
N ASP A 204 -12.21 -3.42 -1.56
CA ASP A 204 -11.67 -2.05 -1.58
C ASP A 204 -11.54 -1.49 -0.17
N ASN A 205 -12.55 -1.73 0.68
CA ASN A 205 -12.54 -1.33 2.07
C ASN A 205 -11.40 -2.00 2.82
N VAL A 206 -11.33 -3.34 2.82
CA VAL A 206 -10.26 -4.05 3.56
C VAL A 206 -8.88 -3.76 2.99
N TRP A 207 -8.76 -3.53 1.68
CA TRP A 207 -7.51 -3.10 1.06
C TRP A 207 -7.05 -1.77 1.63
N SER A 208 -7.90 -0.74 1.56
CA SER A 208 -7.54 0.62 1.94
C SER A 208 -7.39 0.82 3.45
N SER A 209 -8.25 0.19 4.25
CA SER A 209 -8.31 0.41 5.71
C SER A 209 -7.40 -0.52 6.51
N PHE A 210 -7.12 -1.72 5.99
CA PHE A 210 -6.36 -2.74 6.72
C PHE A 210 -5.09 -3.18 5.98
N ILE A 211 -5.20 -3.83 4.82
CA ILE A 211 -4.04 -4.48 4.17
C ILE A 211 -2.98 -3.47 3.74
N LYS A 212 -3.37 -2.37 3.10
CA LYS A 212 -2.46 -1.30 2.67
C LYS A 212 -1.79 -0.63 3.87
N ILE A 213 -2.51 -0.44 4.98
CA ILE A 213 -1.97 0.12 6.22
C ILE A 213 -0.94 -0.82 6.84
N LEU A 214 -1.24 -2.11 6.93
CA LEU A 214 -0.28 -3.12 7.38
C LEU A 214 1.01 -3.09 6.55
N GLU A 215 0.89 -3.00 5.22
CA GLU A 215 2.05 -2.98 4.34
C GLU A 215 2.84 -1.67 4.44
N GLN A 216 2.18 -0.52 4.25
CA GLN A 216 2.83 0.78 4.06
C GLN A 216 3.17 1.51 5.37
N ARG A 217 2.34 1.36 6.42
CA ARG A 217 2.51 2.08 7.69
C ARG A 217 3.15 1.25 8.77
N ILE A 218 3.12 -0.08 8.67
CA ILE A 218 3.66 -0.97 9.72
C ILE A 218 4.88 -1.73 9.20
N LEU A 219 4.75 -2.49 8.10
CA LEU A 219 5.86 -3.32 7.61
C LEU A 219 7.00 -2.52 6.99
N THR A 220 6.71 -1.64 6.03
CA THR A 220 7.74 -0.87 5.31
C THR A 220 8.59 0.01 6.25
N PRO A 221 8.00 0.83 7.13
CA PRO A 221 8.79 1.62 8.10
C PRO A 221 9.20 0.83 9.34
N ASN A 222 8.76 -0.42 9.49
CA ASN A 222 8.95 -1.23 10.71
C ASN A 222 8.40 -0.51 11.97
N ASP A 223 7.23 0.13 11.85
CA ASP A 223 6.64 1.00 12.86
C ASP A 223 5.70 0.23 13.79
N LYS A 224 6.29 -0.24 14.90
CA LYS A 224 5.56 -0.89 16.00
C LYS A 224 4.57 0.07 16.68
N GLU A 225 4.94 1.33 16.86
CA GLU A 225 4.11 2.29 17.62
C GLU A 225 2.83 2.62 16.85
N TYR A 226 2.91 2.69 15.52
CA TYR A 226 1.72 2.84 14.68
C TYR A 226 0.73 1.69 14.87
N LEU A 227 1.21 0.43 14.88
CA LEU A 227 0.38 -0.75 15.12
C LEU A 227 -0.33 -0.67 16.48
N LEU A 228 0.38 -0.31 17.54
CA LEU A 228 -0.18 -0.25 18.89
C LEU A 228 -1.19 0.90 19.03
N THR A 229 -0.89 2.06 18.45
CA THR A 229 -1.74 3.25 18.53
C THR A 229 -3.04 3.09 17.73
N HIS A 230 -3.04 2.31 16.65
CA HIS A 230 -4.19 2.12 15.75
C HIS A 230 -4.82 0.73 15.85
N LEU A 231 -4.49 -0.05 16.89
CA LEU A 231 -4.91 -1.44 17.03
C LEU A 231 -6.43 -1.62 16.97
N GLU A 232 -7.17 -0.75 17.65
CA GLU A 232 -8.63 -0.80 17.71
C GLU A 232 -9.25 -0.64 16.33
N ARG A 233 -8.80 0.38 15.58
CA ARG A 233 -9.28 0.64 14.21
C ARG A 233 -8.98 -0.55 13.29
N LEU A 234 -7.73 -1.03 13.30
CA LEU A 234 -7.32 -2.20 12.51
C LEU A 234 -8.18 -3.43 12.84
N ASN A 235 -8.51 -3.62 14.12
CA ASN A 235 -9.35 -4.72 14.55
C ASN A 235 -10.81 -4.57 14.08
N ILE A 236 -11.38 -3.36 14.13
CA ILE A 236 -12.73 -3.08 13.63
C ILE A 236 -12.80 -3.32 12.12
N ASP A 237 -11.85 -2.77 11.37
CA ASP A 237 -11.79 -2.88 9.92
C ASP A 237 -11.70 -4.36 9.48
N TRP A 238 -10.79 -5.11 10.11
CA TRP A 238 -10.62 -6.53 9.82
C TRP A 238 -11.84 -7.38 10.22
N ASN A 239 -12.41 -7.16 11.41
CA ASN A 239 -13.56 -7.94 11.87
C ASN A 239 -14.83 -7.65 11.06
N SER A 240 -14.99 -6.41 10.58
CA SER A 240 -16.09 -6.03 9.69
C SER A 240 -16.00 -6.79 8.37
N PHE A 241 -14.83 -6.78 7.74
CA PHE A 241 -14.58 -7.58 6.53
C PHE A 241 -14.81 -9.08 6.77
N HIS A 242 -14.23 -9.64 7.84
CA HIS A 242 -14.41 -11.06 8.17
C HIS A 242 -15.88 -11.42 8.39
N LYS A 243 -16.65 -10.61 9.12
CA LYS A 243 -18.09 -10.81 9.31
C LYS A 243 -18.84 -10.78 7.97
N ASN A 244 -18.57 -9.80 7.12
CA ASN A 244 -19.23 -9.67 5.83
C ASN A 244 -18.92 -10.87 4.91
N MET A 245 -17.68 -11.35 4.91
CA MET A 245 -17.27 -12.52 4.13
C MET A 245 -17.82 -13.86 4.66
N THR A 246 -18.14 -13.97 5.94
CA THR A 246 -18.52 -15.26 6.58
C THR A 246 -20.00 -15.38 6.94
N LYS A 247 -20.66 -14.25 7.24
CA LYS A 247 -22.04 -14.17 7.73
C LYS A 247 -22.87 -13.13 6.97
N GLY A 248 -22.30 -12.50 5.95
CA GLY A 248 -23.03 -11.56 5.10
C GLY A 248 -24.01 -12.29 4.19
N ASN A 249 -24.86 -11.51 3.51
CA ASN A 249 -25.83 -12.02 2.53
C ASN A 249 -25.19 -12.35 1.17
N TYR A 250 -23.85 -12.43 1.09
CA TYR A 250 -23.12 -12.71 -0.13
C TYR A 250 -23.01 -14.22 -0.34
N GLU A 251 -23.38 -14.72 -1.52
CA GLU A 251 -23.16 -16.11 -1.92
C GLU A 251 -21.68 -16.37 -2.25
N ILE A 252 -20.83 -16.31 -1.22
CA ILE A 252 -19.38 -16.50 -1.37
C ILE A 252 -19.07 -18.00 -1.30
N PRO A 253 -18.40 -18.58 -2.32
CA PRO A 253 -17.94 -19.96 -2.26
C PRO A 253 -17.19 -20.30 -0.96
N LEU A 254 -17.55 -21.41 -0.30
CA LEU A 254 -16.98 -21.85 0.99
C LEU A 254 -15.44 -21.95 0.98
N SER A 255 -14.85 -22.29 -0.17
CA SER A 255 -13.40 -22.33 -0.35
C SER A 255 -12.72 -20.98 -0.12
N LYS A 256 -13.42 -19.87 -0.37
CA LYS A 256 -12.96 -18.49 -0.17
C LYS A 256 -13.06 -18.10 1.32
N VAL A 257 -14.17 -18.46 1.98
CA VAL A 257 -14.42 -18.25 3.43
C VAL A 257 -13.31 -18.87 4.29
N LYS A 258 -12.81 -20.07 3.92
CA LYS A 258 -11.77 -20.77 4.66
C LYS A 258 -10.47 -19.96 4.78
N VAL A 259 -10.07 -19.22 3.75
CA VAL A 259 -8.81 -18.45 3.77
C VAL A 259 -8.96 -17.19 4.62
N THR A 260 -10.12 -16.52 4.55
CA THR A 260 -10.45 -15.39 5.44
C THR A 260 -10.38 -15.80 6.92
N ASN A 261 -10.82 -17.01 7.25
CA ASN A 261 -10.68 -17.56 8.61
C ASN A 261 -9.21 -17.75 9.04
N ILE A 262 -8.33 -18.17 8.12
CA ILE A 262 -6.89 -18.31 8.41
C ILE A 262 -6.30 -16.93 8.74
N MET A 263 -6.56 -15.92 7.91
CA MET A 263 -6.11 -14.55 8.15
C MET A 263 -6.62 -14.02 9.50
N HIS A 264 -7.87 -14.33 9.86
CA HIS A 264 -8.47 -13.91 11.12
C HIS A 264 -7.78 -14.56 12.33
N ASN A 265 -7.47 -15.85 12.24
CA ASN A 265 -6.72 -16.54 13.29
C ASN A 265 -5.29 -15.99 13.47
N ARG A 266 -4.64 -15.56 12.39
CA ARG A 266 -3.32 -14.89 12.47
C ARG A 266 -3.43 -13.52 13.12
N TRP A 267 -4.42 -12.73 12.73
CA TRP A 267 -4.69 -11.45 13.37
C TRP A 267 -4.95 -11.62 14.87
N ASN A 268 -5.80 -12.58 15.25
CA ASN A 268 -6.02 -12.92 16.65
C ASN A 268 -4.76 -13.38 17.38
N SER A 269 -3.81 -14.03 16.69
CA SER A 269 -2.51 -14.37 17.27
C SER A 269 -1.66 -13.13 17.57
N ILE A 270 -1.70 -12.12 16.69
CA ILE A 270 -1.07 -10.81 16.94
C ILE A 270 -1.75 -10.11 18.13
N LEU A 271 -3.08 -10.08 18.17
CA LEU A 271 -3.83 -9.49 19.28
C LEU A 271 -3.48 -10.15 20.61
N LYS A 272 -3.40 -11.48 20.65
CA LYS A 272 -2.99 -12.24 21.85
C LYS A 272 -1.58 -11.89 22.32
N LEU A 273 -0.68 -11.49 21.42
CA LEU A 273 0.67 -11.04 21.79
C LEU A 273 0.66 -9.62 22.37
N ILE A 274 -0.22 -8.76 21.87
CA ILE A 274 -0.33 -7.36 22.31
C ILE A 274 -1.07 -7.23 23.63
N LEU A 275 -2.14 -8.01 23.77
CA LEU A 275 -3.09 -7.94 24.88
C LEU A 275 -2.79 -8.99 25.96
N ARG A 276 -1.70 -9.77 25.82
CA ARG A 276 -1.30 -10.73 26.84
C ARG A 276 -0.80 -9.97 28.08
N ARG A 277 -1.45 -10.24 29.20
CA ARG A 277 -0.92 -10.00 30.54
C ARG A 277 -0.11 -11.23 30.97
#